data_AF-A0A267E5N2-F1
#
_entry.id   AF-A0A267E5N2-F1
#
_cell.length_a   1.000
_cell.length_b   1.000
_cell.length_c   1.000
_cell.angle_alpha   90.00
_cell.angle_beta   90.00
_cell.angle_gamma   90.00
#
_symmetry.space_group_name_H-M   'P 1'
#
loop_
_entity.id
_entity.type
_entity.pdbx_description
1 polymer ?
#
loop_
_entity_poly.entity_id
_entity_poly.type
_entity_poly.pdbx_seq_one_letter_code
_entity_poly.pdbx_strand_id
1 'polypeptide(L)' 'SPDQCKQSGFTSALECSSCSQLKQFGLSQLDQACQQCCKGDSLDSTKLRYQFAELEICG' A
#
# COMPACT_ATOMS: atom_id res chain seq x y z
N SER A 1 -12.75 -14.61 -1.25
CA SER A 1 -11.70 -15.64 -1.40
C SER A 1 -10.69 -15.21 -2.45
N PRO A 2 -9.39 -15.54 -2.30
CA PRO A 2 -8.32 -15.12 -3.21
C PRO A 2 -8.56 -15.50 -4.68
N ASP A 3 -9.32 -16.57 -4.92
CA ASP A 3 -9.70 -17.01 -6.27
C ASP A 3 -10.64 -16.03 -6.99
N GLN A 4 -11.54 -15.35 -6.27
CA GLN A 4 -12.39 -14.31 -6.86
C GLN A 4 -11.57 -13.08 -7.28
N CYS A 5 -10.52 -12.76 -6.54
CA CYS A 5 -9.62 -11.66 -6.88
C CYS A 5 -8.84 -11.98 -8.16
N LYS A 6 -8.33 -13.21 -8.29
CA LYS A 6 -7.69 -13.68 -9.51
C LYS A 6 -8.64 -13.69 -10.72
N GLN A 7 -9.88 -14.14 -10.55
CA GLN A 7 -10.89 -14.13 -11.62
C GLN A 7 -11.25 -12.70 -12.07
N SER A 8 -11.19 -11.74 -11.15
CA SER A 8 -11.40 -10.32 -11.43
C SER A 8 -10.16 -9.63 -12.05
N GLY A 9 -9.07 -10.37 -12.28
CA GLY A 9 -7.83 -9.85 -12.84
C GLY A 9 -6.86 -9.23 -11.82
N PHE A 10 -7.17 -9.32 -10.52
CA PHE A 10 -6.31 -8.82 -9.46
C PHE A 10 -5.27 -9.84 -9.01
N THR A 11 -4.07 -9.34 -8.72
CA THR A 11 -2.94 -10.14 -8.23
C THR A 11 -2.94 -10.19 -6.70
N SER A 12 -2.40 -11.25 -6.11
CA SER A 12 -2.24 -11.39 -4.65
C SER A 12 -1.26 -10.38 -4.02
N ALA A 13 -0.57 -9.58 -4.83
CA ALA A 13 0.35 -8.51 -4.44
C ALA A 13 -0.27 -7.11 -4.65
N LEU A 14 -1.58 -7.02 -4.88
CA LEU A 14 -2.29 -5.76 -5.05
C LEU A 14 -2.29 -4.95 -3.74
N GLU A 15 -1.78 -3.72 -3.79
CA GLU A 15 -1.80 -2.76 -2.67
C GLU A 15 -3.00 -1.83 -2.76
N CYS A 16 -3.60 -1.48 -1.62
CA CYS A 16 -4.81 -0.66 -1.61
C CYS A 16 -4.61 0.76 -2.16
N SER A 17 -3.39 1.31 -2.14
CA SER A 17 -3.07 2.58 -2.81
C SER A 17 -3.27 2.54 -4.32
N SER A 18 -3.04 1.38 -4.95
CA SER A 18 -3.25 1.18 -6.39
C SER A 18 -4.73 1.23 -6.78
N CYS A 19 -5.65 0.91 -5.86
CA CYS A 19 -7.08 1.02 -6.12
C CYS A 19 -7.51 2.47 -6.37
N SER A 20 -6.94 3.42 -5.62
CA SER A 20 -7.25 4.85 -5.78
C SER A 20 -6.77 5.39 -7.14
N GLN A 21 -5.72 4.80 -7.70
CA GLN A 21 -5.20 5.13 -9.02
C GLN A 21 -6.11 4.66 -10.16
N LEU A 22 -6.98 3.66 -9.97
CA LEU A 22 -7.89 3.17 -11.01
C LEU A 22 -8.87 4.24 -11.48
N LYS A 23 -9.25 5.18 -10.60
CA LYS A 23 -10.17 6.29 -10.91
C LYS A 23 -9.61 7.21 -12.00
N GLN A 24 -8.30 7.41 -12.04
CA GLN A 24 -7.66 8.26 -13.06
C GLN A 24 -7.74 7.65 -14.47
N PHE A 25 -7.92 6.33 -14.57
CA PHE A 25 -8.07 5.60 -15.82
C PHE A 25 -9.53 5.32 -16.19
N GLY A 26 -10.49 5.89 -15.45
CA GLY A 26 -11.92 5.64 -15.65
C GLY A 26 -12.40 4.25 -15.19
N LEU A 27 -11.57 3.51 -14.43
CA LEU A 27 -11.87 2.16 -13.94
C LEU A 27 -12.54 2.19 -12.55
N SER A 28 -13.41 3.17 -12.31
CA SER A 28 -14.06 3.39 -11.01
C SER A 28 -14.94 2.22 -10.57
N GLN A 29 -15.47 1.43 -11.50
CA GLN A 29 -16.27 0.23 -11.19
C GLN A 29 -15.43 -0.89 -10.57
N LEU A 30 -14.12 -0.92 -10.85
CA LEU A 30 -13.19 -1.87 -10.25
C LEU A 30 -12.70 -1.43 -8.87
N ASP A 31 -12.91 -0.17 -8.45
CA ASP A 31 -12.48 0.37 -7.16
C ASP A 31 -13.02 -0.48 -6.00
N GLN A 32 -14.33 -0.79 -6.01
CA GLN A 32 -14.96 -1.62 -4.99
C GLN A 32 -14.36 -3.03 -4.93
N ALA A 33 -14.22 -3.69 -6.08
CA ALA A 33 -13.64 -5.04 -6.14
C ALA A 33 -12.16 -5.04 -5.74
N CYS A 34 -11.41 -4.00 -6.13
CA CYS A 34 -10.02 -3.79 -5.77
C CYS A 34 -9.87 -3.65 -4.26
N GLN A 35 -10.74 -2.87 -3.60
CA GLN A 35 -10.72 -2.72 -2.14
C GLN A 35 -11.03 -4.01 -1.37
N GLN A 36 -11.80 -4.93 -1.95
CA GLN A 36 -12.06 -6.24 -1.34
C GLN A 36 -10.90 -7.23 -1.50
N CYS A 37 -9.98 -6.94 -2.44
CA CYS A 37 -8.91 -7.83 -2.85
C CYS A 37 -7.51 -7.32 -2.51
N CYS A 38 -7.36 -6.03 -2.20
CA CYS A 38 -6.08 -5.44 -1.89
C CYS A 38 -5.62 -5.83 -0.49
N LYS A 39 -4.30 -5.92 -0.33
CA LYS A 39 -3.68 -5.95 0.99
C LYS A 39 -3.46 -4.50 1.41
N GLY A 40 -3.66 -4.24 2.71
CA GLY A 40 -3.33 -2.96 3.31
C GLY A 40 -1.91 -2.57 2.89
N ASP A 41 -1.76 -1.32 2.45
CA ASP A 41 -0.47 -0.77 2.05
C ASP A 41 0.52 -1.11 3.15
N SER A 42 1.60 -1.81 2.79
CA SER A 42 2.63 -2.19 3.75
C SER A 42 3.47 -0.95 4.05
N LEU A 43 2.85 0.04 4.69
CA LEU A 43 3.52 1.14 5.38
C LEU A 43 4.20 0.64 6.66
N ASP A 44 4.40 -0.67 6.82
CA ASP A 44 5.41 -1.22 7.73
C ASP A 44 6.82 -1.09 7.12
N SER A 45 7.12 0.07 6.57
CA SER A 45 8.39 0.67 6.91
C SER A 45 8.24 1.18 8.32
N THR A 46 8.29 0.27 9.31
CA THR A 46 8.62 0.62 10.69
C THR A 46 9.72 1.66 10.59
N LYS A 47 9.37 2.94 10.80
CA LYS A 47 10.29 4.06 10.62
C LYS A 47 11.41 3.80 11.61
N LEU A 48 12.51 3.22 11.15
CA LEU A 48 13.62 2.80 11.99
C LEU A 48 14.07 4.07 12.70
N ARG A 49 13.71 4.19 13.98
CA ARG A 49 14.14 5.30 14.82
C ARG A 49 15.59 5.02 15.15
N TYR A 50 16.49 5.55 14.34
CA TYR A 50 17.92 5.52 14.66
C TYR A 50 18.18 6.46 15.82
N GLN A 51 19.02 6.03 16.76
CA GLN A 51 19.44 6.89 17.85
C GLN A 51 20.17 8.11 17.29
N PHE A 52 19.77 9.30 17.75
CA PHE A 52 20.42 10.56 17.42
C PHE A 52 21.47 10.89 18.47
N ALA A 53 22.63 11.41 18.04
CA ALA A 53 23.63 11.99 18.92
C ALA A 53 24.19 13.26 18.25
N GLU A 54 24.30 14.33 19.04
CA GLU A 54 24.92 15.59 18.66
C GLU A 54 26.26 15.74 19.39
N LEU A 55 27.28 16.25 18.70
CA LEU A 55 28.64 16.34 19.23
C LEU A 55 28.85 17.73 19.83
N GLU A 56 29.04 17.81 21.14
CA GLU A 56 29.41 19.05 21.84
C GLU A 56 30.92 19.12 22.08
N ILE A 57 31.48 20.33 21.96
CA ILE A 57 32.88 20.62 22.27
C ILE A 57 32.92 21.35 23.62
N CYS A 58 33.57 20.77 24.63
CA CYS A 58 33.76 21.43 25.92
C CYS A 58 34.78 22.57 25.78
N GLY A 59 34.38 23.76 26.25
CA GLY A 59 35.25 24.94 26.40
C GLY A 59 35.88 25.06 27.77
#